data_AF-A0A0Q6UUA8-F1
#
_entry.id   AF-A0A0Q6UUA8-F1
#
_cell.length_a   1.000
_cell.length_b   1.000
_cell.length_c   1.000
_cell.angle_alpha   90.00
_cell.angle_beta   90.00
_cell.angle_gamma   90.00
#
_symmetry.space_group_name_H-M   'P 1'
#
loop_
_entity.id
_entity.type
_entity.pdbx_description
1 polymer ?
#
loop_
_entity_poly.entity_id
_entity_poly.type
_entity_poly.pdbx_seq_one_letter_code
_entity_poly.pdbx_strand_id
1 'polypeptide(L)'
;MDEQIEAEDAMTAPVTVGFWSSETILSRGRAEQVVLPFDRGKVDTASYRLTVGSEIFVTPHSKDVAPKYKTKQQLSAGQTIIIPSGQFAILITHQKVQIPADTIGFIGLRSGPKMRGLVNVSGFHVDPGYKGQLVFSVFNAGPLDVHVSQGDDWFMISFAGLDRASGRVREKPGFDSIPSSLLSPLSGQVLTLKGVDTKIDETEERLIERLHAIERDHTITRWAALLVLAALIALGVRTCTTTANAAVPAQTVHEVQPDA
;
A
#
# COMPACT_ATOMS: atom_id res chain seq x y z
N MET A 1 -24.98 -43.03 48.64
CA MET A 1 -23.87 -42.14 48.26
C MET A 1 -23.95 -41.87 46.76
N ASP A 2 -25.16 -41.68 46.24
CA ASP A 2 -25.46 -41.53 44.80
C ASP A 2 -26.40 -40.35 44.53
N GLU A 3 -26.71 -39.52 45.54
CA GLU A 3 -27.61 -38.37 45.43
C GLU A 3 -26.87 -37.02 45.29
N GLN A 4 -25.54 -37.04 45.31
CA GLN A 4 -24.71 -35.83 45.23
C GLN A 4 -24.05 -35.60 43.86
N ILE A 5 -24.22 -36.51 42.90
CA ILE A 5 -23.64 -36.36 41.56
C ILE A 5 -24.65 -35.75 40.56
N GLU A 6 -25.96 -35.77 40.87
CA GLU A 6 -27.00 -35.16 40.01
C GLU A 6 -27.30 -33.69 40.33
N ALA A 7 -26.67 -33.11 41.36
CA ALA A 7 -27.00 -31.76 41.84
C ALA A 7 -26.17 -30.62 41.24
N GLU A 8 -25.20 -30.91 40.35
CA GLU A 8 -24.36 -29.90 39.69
C GLU A 8 -24.77 -29.59 38.23
N ASP A 9 -25.83 -30.22 37.73
CA ASP A 9 -26.39 -29.94 36.38
C ASP A 9 -27.51 -28.89 36.41
N ALA A 10 -27.73 -28.26 37.57
CA ALA A 10 -28.72 -27.20 37.75
C ALA A 10 -28.09 -25.82 37.52
N MET A 11 -28.49 -25.20 36.41
CA MET A 11 -28.51 -23.75 36.13
C MET A 11 -27.54 -23.20 35.09
N THR A 12 -27.14 -24.00 34.10
CA THR A 12 -26.66 -23.43 32.83
C THR A 12 -27.87 -23.00 31.99
N ALA A 13 -27.98 -21.71 31.70
CA ALA A 13 -28.94 -21.20 30.72
C ALA A 13 -28.79 -22.01 29.42
N PRO A 14 -29.89 -22.28 28.68
CA PRO A 14 -29.82 -23.06 27.45
C PRO A 14 -28.74 -22.47 26.54
N VAL A 15 -27.75 -23.29 26.19
CA VAL A 15 -26.66 -22.86 25.32
C VAL A 15 -27.28 -22.61 23.95
N THR A 16 -27.40 -21.34 23.56
CA THR A 16 -28.01 -20.98 22.28
C THR A 16 -27.09 -21.40 21.15
N VAL A 17 -27.42 -22.50 20.47
CA VAL A 17 -26.71 -22.94 19.28
C VAL A 17 -27.13 -22.06 18.11
N GLY A 18 -26.20 -21.28 17.56
CA GLY A 18 -26.43 -20.38 16.43
C GLY A 18 -25.96 -18.95 16.66
N PHE A 19 -26.20 -18.10 15.66
CA PHE A 19 -25.82 -16.69 15.72
C PHE A 19 -26.66 -15.90 16.73
N TRP A 20 -26.01 -15.03 17.47
CA TRP A 20 -26.66 -14.14 18.43
C TRP A 20 -27.53 -13.11 17.72
N SER A 21 -28.75 -12.94 18.20
CA SER A 21 -29.61 -11.83 17.76
C SER A 21 -29.15 -10.50 18.37
N SER A 22 -29.74 -9.39 17.90
CA SER A 22 -29.56 -8.08 18.51
C SER A 22 -29.86 -8.09 20.01
N GLU A 23 -30.89 -8.80 20.44
CA GLU A 23 -31.34 -8.90 21.83
C GLU A 23 -30.31 -9.66 22.68
N THR A 24 -29.75 -10.75 22.14
CA THR A 24 -28.66 -11.49 22.80
C THR A 24 -27.41 -10.63 22.92
N ILE A 25 -27.02 -9.91 21.86
CA ILE A 25 -25.87 -8.99 21.90
C ILE A 25 -26.11 -7.87 22.94
N LEU A 26 -27.32 -7.31 23.01
CA LEU A 26 -27.65 -6.24 23.96
C LEU A 26 -27.65 -6.72 25.42
N SER A 27 -28.08 -7.95 25.67
CA SER A 27 -28.13 -8.55 27.01
C SER A 27 -26.77 -9.08 27.45
N ARG A 28 -26.19 -10.04 26.72
CA ARG A 28 -24.90 -10.66 27.04
C ARG A 28 -23.74 -9.71 26.82
N GLY A 29 -23.75 -8.91 25.76
CA GLY A 29 -22.63 -8.02 25.42
C GLY A 29 -22.26 -7.04 26.53
N ARG A 30 -23.26 -6.51 27.26
CA ARG A 30 -23.05 -5.67 28.44
C ARG A 30 -22.73 -6.49 29.69
N ALA A 31 -23.49 -7.55 29.95
CA ALA A 31 -23.36 -8.35 31.17
C ALA A 31 -22.00 -9.07 31.26
N GLU A 32 -21.54 -9.62 30.14
CA GLU A 32 -20.30 -10.40 30.03
C GLU A 32 -19.14 -9.59 29.46
N GLN A 33 -19.36 -8.29 29.20
CA GLN A 33 -18.35 -7.38 28.66
C GLN A 33 -17.70 -7.87 27.36
N VAL A 34 -18.51 -8.46 26.47
CA VAL A 34 -18.01 -9.09 25.23
C VAL A 34 -17.30 -8.08 24.33
N VAL A 35 -17.72 -6.80 24.38
CA VAL A 35 -17.06 -5.69 23.70
C VAL A 35 -16.91 -4.52 24.66
N LEU A 36 -15.73 -3.89 24.69
CA LEU A 36 -15.36 -2.82 25.60
C LEU A 36 -14.69 -1.65 24.86
N PRO A 37 -15.21 -0.42 24.96
CA PRO A 37 -16.48 -0.05 25.59
C PRO A 37 -17.69 -0.57 24.79
N PHE A 38 -18.74 -0.98 25.52
CA PHE A 38 -20.00 -1.41 24.92
C PHE A 38 -20.92 -0.21 24.67
N ASP A 39 -21.41 -0.09 23.44
CA ASP A 39 -22.35 0.93 22.99
C ASP A 39 -23.55 0.25 22.32
N ARG A 40 -24.74 0.49 22.88
CA ARG A 40 -26.00 -0.07 22.36
C ARG A 40 -26.30 0.40 20.94
N GLY A 41 -25.88 1.62 20.59
CA GLY A 41 -26.07 2.18 19.25
C GLY A 41 -25.26 1.44 18.18
N LYS A 42 -24.25 0.67 18.56
CA LYS A 42 -23.40 -0.08 17.63
C LYS A 42 -23.90 -1.49 17.32
N VAL A 43 -24.94 -1.95 18.01
CA VAL A 43 -25.62 -3.21 17.65
C VAL A 43 -26.33 -3.00 16.32
N ASP A 44 -26.02 -3.86 15.35
CA ASP A 44 -26.51 -3.78 13.97
C ASP A 44 -27.00 -5.17 13.56
N THR A 45 -28.31 -5.41 13.74
CA THR A 45 -28.96 -6.70 13.51
C THR A 45 -28.29 -7.84 14.31
N ALA A 46 -27.77 -8.88 13.65
CA ALA A 46 -27.06 -10.02 14.26
C ALA A 46 -25.54 -9.77 14.42
N SER A 47 -25.13 -8.51 14.51
CA SER A 47 -23.71 -8.13 14.60
C SER A 47 -23.49 -6.88 15.46
N TYR A 48 -22.23 -6.63 15.81
CA TYR A 48 -21.78 -5.44 16.51
C TYR A 48 -20.76 -4.68 15.67
N ARG A 49 -20.95 -3.37 15.52
CA ARG A 49 -20.05 -2.48 14.79
C ARG A 49 -18.81 -2.15 15.62
N LEU A 50 -17.65 -2.31 15.00
CA LEU A 50 -16.36 -2.01 15.59
C LEU A 50 -15.69 -0.91 14.79
N THR A 51 -14.97 -0.03 15.48
CA THR A 51 -14.37 1.16 14.85
C THR A 51 -12.88 1.04 14.68
N VAL A 52 -12.35 1.78 13.72
CA VAL A 52 -10.92 1.99 13.55
C VAL A 52 -10.32 2.60 14.82
N GLY A 53 -9.33 1.91 15.36
CA GLY A 53 -8.58 2.29 16.55
C GLY A 53 -7.50 3.32 16.25
N SER A 54 -6.64 3.52 17.24
CA SER A 54 -5.66 4.61 17.21
C SER A 54 -4.31 4.21 16.61
N GLU A 55 -4.15 2.98 16.14
CA GLU A 55 -2.95 2.54 15.43
C GLU A 55 -3.26 2.01 14.03
N ILE A 56 -2.41 2.38 13.09
CA ILE A 56 -2.45 1.89 11.71
C ILE A 56 -1.04 1.71 11.18
N PHE A 57 -0.84 0.74 10.32
CA PHE A 57 0.33 0.62 9.47
C PHE A 57 -0.11 0.48 8.02
N VAL A 58 0.57 1.15 7.10
CA VAL A 58 0.33 1.06 5.66
C VAL A 58 1.66 0.75 5.00
N THR A 59 1.68 -0.21 4.08
CA THR A 59 2.92 -0.58 3.39
C THR A 59 3.43 0.58 2.54
N PRO A 60 4.76 0.80 2.49
CA PRO A 60 5.32 1.88 1.69
C PRO A 60 5.04 1.70 0.20
N HIS A 61 4.56 2.76 -0.44
CA HIS A 61 4.29 2.76 -1.88
C HIS A 61 5.56 2.93 -2.74
N SER A 62 6.64 3.51 -2.18
CA SER A 62 7.93 3.70 -2.87
C SER A 62 9.12 3.52 -1.91
N LYS A 63 10.35 3.52 -2.45
CA LYS A 63 11.57 3.36 -1.64
C LYS A 63 11.92 4.61 -0.83
N ASP A 64 11.56 5.77 -1.35
CA ASP A 64 11.93 7.09 -0.82
C ASP A 64 10.92 7.65 0.19
N VAL A 65 9.97 6.81 0.63
CA VAL A 65 9.01 7.22 1.65
C VAL A 65 9.75 7.49 2.97
N ALA A 66 9.43 8.62 3.59
CA ALA A 66 10.03 9.04 4.86
C ALA A 66 9.91 7.94 5.94
N PRO A 67 10.91 7.78 6.83
CA PRO A 67 10.96 6.70 7.82
C PRO A 67 9.69 6.54 8.67
N LYS A 68 8.99 7.64 8.97
CA LYS A 68 7.73 7.66 9.73
C LYS A 68 6.60 6.83 9.11
N TYR A 69 6.64 6.58 7.81
CA TYR A 69 5.66 5.76 7.09
C TYR A 69 6.13 4.31 6.90
N LYS A 70 7.34 3.97 7.36
CA LYS A 70 7.86 2.59 7.39
C LYS A 70 7.54 1.89 8.72
N THR A 71 6.90 2.60 9.65
CA THR A 71 6.50 2.13 10.98
C THR A 71 5.01 2.30 11.18
N LYS A 72 4.45 1.63 12.19
CA LYS A 72 3.08 1.93 12.62
C LYS A 72 2.95 3.39 13.04
N GLN A 73 1.78 3.96 12.77
CA GLN A 73 1.43 5.35 13.01
C GLN A 73 0.33 5.41 14.06
N GLN A 74 0.46 6.37 14.99
CA GLN A 74 -0.57 6.70 15.95
C GLN A 74 -1.53 7.73 15.32
N LEU A 75 -2.83 7.46 15.38
CA LEU A 75 -3.89 8.34 14.91
C LEU A 75 -4.56 9.05 16.08
N SER A 76 -4.65 10.38 16.00
CA SER A 76 -5.52 11.19 16.83
C SER A 76 -6.99 10.98 16.47
N ALA A 77 -7.91 11.39 17.35
CA ALA A 77 -9.35 11.28 17.09
C ALA A 77 -9.75 11.99 15.79
N GLY A 78 -10.44 11.28 14.89
CA GLY A 78 -10.84 11.80 13.58
C GLY A 78 -9.70 12.02 12.58
N GLN A 79 -8.45 11.71 12.93
CA GLN A 79 -7.32 11.82 11.99
C GLN A 79 -7.50 10.83 10.84
N THR A 80 -7.34 11.33 9.63
CA THR A 80 -7.47 10.56 8.39
C THR A 80 -6.11 10.15 7.85
N ILE A 81 -6.04 8.93 7.31
CA ILE A 81 -4.91 8.40 6.56
C ILE A 81 -5.40 7.73 5.29
N ILE A 82 -4.51 7.56 4.33
CA ILE A 82 -4.79 6.96 3.02
C ILE A 82 -4.20 5.56 2.98
N ILE A 83 -4.98 4.59 2.48
CA ILE A 83 -4.53 3.28 2.05
C ILE A 83 -4.46 3.32 0.52
N PRO A 84 -3.27 3.48 -0.08
CA PRO A 84 -3.15 3.60 -1.53
C PRO A 84 -3.59 2.32 -2.24
N SER A 85 -4.07 2.47 -3.48
CA SER A 85 -4.35 1.31 -4.34
C SER A 85 -3.14 0.37 -4.44
N GLY A 86 -3.40 -0.93 -4.28
CA GLY A 86 -2.40 -2.00 -4.29
C GLY A 86 -1.62 -2.17 -2.97
N GLN A 87 -1.86 -1.36 -1.94
CA GLN A 87 -1.12 -1.47 -0.68
C GLN A 87 -1.86 -2.32 0.37
N PHE A 88 -1.07 -2.91 1.28
CA PHE A 88 -1.58 -3.53 2.49
C PHE A 88 -1.67 -2.49 3.61
N ALA A 89 -2.66 -2.66 4.47
CA ALA A 89 -2.72 -1.95 5.73
C ALA A 89 -3.03 -2.91 6.87
N ILE A 90 -2.46 -2.64 8.04
CA ILE A 90 -2.81 -3.28 9.29
C ILE A 90 -3.47 -2.22 10.16
N LEU A 91 -4.70 -2.48 10.57
CA LEU A 91 -5.49 -1.63 11.45
C LEU A 91 -5.79 -2.38 12.74
N ILE A 92 -5.92 -1.64 13.84
CA ILE A 92 -6.43 -2.19 15.10
C ILE A 92 -7.82 -1.63 15.40
N THR A 93 -8.69 -2.38 16.08
CA THR A 93 -10.00 -1.88 16.51
C THR A 93 -9.87 -0.96 17.72
N HIS A 94 -10.75 0.03 17.85
CA HIS A 94 -10.82 0.84 19.07
C HIS A 94 -11.29 0.01 20.27
N GLN A 95 -12.28 -0.87 20.05
CA GLN A 95 -12.82 -1.71 21.11
C GLN A 95 -11.91 -2.90 21.37
N LYS A 96 -11.86 -3.32 22.64
CA LYS A 96 -11.41 -4.64 23.06
C LYS A 96 -12.58 -5.61 23.01
N VAL A 97 -12.31 -6.84 22.62
CA VAL A 97 -13.27 -7.94 22.55
C VAL A 97 -12.85 -9.00 23.56
N GLN A 98 -13.83 -9.52 24.30
CA GLN A 98 -13.68 -10.64 25.22
C GLN A 98 -14.68 -11.73 24.82
N ILE A 99 -14.20 -12.86 24.30
CA ILE A 99 -15.07 -13.94 23.85
C ILE A 99 -15.31 -14.93 25.01
N PRO A 100 -16.58 -15.16 25.43
CA PRO A 100 -16.93 -16.18 26.41
C PRO A 100 -16.51 -17.60 25.99
N ALA A 101 -16.40 -18.53 26.95
CA ALA A 101 -15.98 -19.90 26.66
C ALA A 101 -16.99 -20.72 25.84
N ASP A 102 -18.26 -20.30 25.83
CA ASP A 102 -19.38 -20.92 25.11
C ASP A 102 -19.68 -20.24 23.76
N THR A 103 -18.81 -19.34 23.30
CA THR A 103 -19.09 -18.47 22.15
C THR A 103 -17.88 -18.39 21.24
N ILE A 104 -18.12 -18.26 19.93
CA ILE A 104 -17.12 -17.91 18.93
C ILE A 104 -17.51 -16.60 18.24
N GLY A 105 -16.52 -15.77 17.92
CA GLY A 105 -16.73 -14.54 17.15
C GLY A 105 -16.36 -14.73 15.69
N PHE A 106 -17.10 -14.11 14.77
CA PHE A 106 -16.78 -14.02 13.34
C PHE A 106 -16.58 -12.57 12.96
N ILE A 107 -15.43 -12.25 12.37
CA ILE A 107 -15.03 -10.86 12.10
C ILE A 107 -14.97 -10.58 10.62
N GLY A 108 -15.26 -9.34 10.26
CA GLY A 108 -15.16 -8.90 8.88
C GLY A 108 -15.21 -7.39 8.72
N LEU A 109 -14.92 -6.94 7.51
CA LEU A 109 -15.22 -5.58 7.08
C LEU A 109 -16.73 -5.41 6.89
N ARG A 110 -17.25 -4.21 7.12
CA ARG A 110 -18.59 -3.84 6.68
C ARG A 110 -18.64 -3.66 5.16
N SER A 111 -19.84 -3.60 4.60
CA SER A 111 -20.06 -3.48 3.15
C SER A 111 -19.38 -2.26 2.54
N GLY A 112 -19.48 -1.09 3.18
CA GLY A 112 -18.90 0.17 2.68
C GLY A 112 -17.40 0.05 2.32
N PRO A 113 -16.51 -0.28 3.27
CA PRO A 113 -15.09 -0.52 3.00
C PRO A 113 -14.84 -1.59 1.92
N LYS A 114 -15.60 -2.70 1.92
CA LYS A 114 -15.47 -3.76 0.90
C LYS A 114 -15.76 -3.25 -0.51
N MET A 115 -16.81 -2.45 -0.67
CA MET A 115 -17.20 -1.88 -1.97
C MET A 115 -16.20 -0.85 -2.49
N ARG A 116 -15.33 -0.30 -1.62
CA ARG A 116 -14.21 0.57 -2.03
C ARG A 116 -12.98 -0.22 -2.48
N GLY A 117 -13.05 -1.56 -2.53
CA GLY A 117 -11.97 -2.43 -2.97
C GLY A 117 -11.11 -3.00 -1.84
N LEU A 118 -11.47 -2.80 -0.57
CA LEU A 118 -10.74 -3.40 0.55
C LEU A 118 -11.10 -4.88 0.72
N VAL A 119 -10.07 -5.71 0.65
CA VAL A 119 -10.13 -7.16 0.86
C VAL A 119 -9.60 -7.47 2.25
N ASN A 120 -10.34 -8.26 3.03
CA ASN A 120 -9.86 -8.73 4.32
C ASN A 120 -8.90 -9.91 4.14
N VAL A 121 -7.72 -9.82 4.74
CA VAL A 121 -6.64 -10.82 4.69
C VAL A 121 -6.39 -11.42 6.08
N SER A 122 -6.95 -10.84 7.15
CA SER A 122 -6.85 -11.39 8.49
C SER A 122 -7.68 -12.67 8.66
N GLY A 123 -7.50 -13.35 9.80
CA GLY A 123 -8.38 -14.44 10.21
C GLY A 123 -9.85 -14.01 10.25
N PHE A 124 -10.74 -14.98 10.03
CA PHE A 124 -12.18 -14.74 9.91
C PHE A 124 -12.96 -14.94 11.22
N HIS A 125 -12.32 -15.50 12.25
CA HIS A 125 -12.95 -15.79 13.54
C HIS A 125 -12.05 -15.40 14.73
N VAL A 126 -12.66 -15.39 15.91
CA VAL A 126 -12.06 -15.08 17.21
C VAL A 126 -12.46 -16.17 18.19
N ASP A 127 -11.46 -16.85 18.74
CA ASP A 127 -11.63 -18.05 19.56
C ASP A 127 -12.28 -17.77 20.93
N PRO A 128 -12.97 -18.76 21.52
CA PRO A 128 -13.39 -18.73 22.92
C PRO A 128 -12.21 -18.40 23.86
N GLY A 129 -12.42 -17.48 24.79
CA GLY A 129 -11.40 -17.01 25.74
C GLY A 129 -10.49 -15.89 25.23
N TYR A 130 -10.61 -15.47 23.97
CA TYR A 130 -9.87 -14.32 23.45
C TYR A 130 -10.16 -13.04 24.26
N LYS A 131 -9.13 -12.26 24.57
CA LYS A 131 -9.23 -10.95 25.24
C LYS A 131 -8.24 -9.94 24.65
N GLY A 132 -8.75 -8.92 23.96
CA GLY A 132 -7.92 -7.84 23.41
C GLY A 132 -8.60 -7.08 22.27
N GLN A 133 -7.94 -6.08 21.70
CA GLN A 133 -8.34 -5.45 20.45
C GLN A 133 -8.14 -6.43 19.28
N LEU A 134 -8.88 -6.26 18.20
CA LEU A 134 -8.74 -7.07 17.00
C LEU A 134 -7.81 -6.37 16.01
N VAL A 135 -6.95 -7.14 15.37
CA VAL A 135 -6.06 -6.66 14.31
C VAL A 135 -6.59 -7.12 12.96
N PHE A 136 -6.84 -6.16 12.07
CA PHE A 136 -7.30 -6.39 10.71
C PHE A 136 -6.17 -6.12 9.73
N SER A 137 -5.87 -7.10 8.89
CA SER A 137 -4.98 -6.94 7.74
C SER A 137 -5.86 -6.81 6.52
N VAL A 138 -5.73 -5.70 5.80
CA VAL A 138 -6.52 -5.43 4.59
C VAL A 138 -5.61 -5.16 3.41
N PHE A 139 -6.08 -5.49 2.22
CA PHE A 139 -5.43 -5.17 0.95
C PHE A 139 -6.37 -4.29 0.12
N ASN A 140 -5.86 -3.16 -0.39
CA ASN A 140 -6.63 -2.34 -1.31
C ASN A 140 -6.49 -2.87 -2.74
N ALA A 141 -7.44 -3.72 -3.15
CA ALA A 141 -7.57 -4.21 -4.52
C ALA A 141 -8.36 -3.24 -5.43
N GLY A 142 -8.86 -2.14 -4.87
CA GLY A 142 -9.59 -1.13 -5.63
C GLY A 142 -8.66 -0.29 -6.52
N PRO A 143 -9.19 0.35 -7.57
CA PRO A 143 -8.41 1.22 -8.45
C PRO A 143 -8.07 2.57 -7.80
N LEU A 144 -8.75 2.93 -6.71
CA LEU A 144 -8.63 4.22 -6.04
C LEU A 144 -8.08 4.08 -4.62
N ASP A 145 -7.54 5.18 -4.13
CA ASP A 145 -7.05 5.30 -2.77
C ASP A 145 -8.22 5.35 -1.77
N VAL A 146 -8.10 4.64 -0.65
CA VAL A 146 -9.15 4.59 0.38
C VAL A 146 -8.74 5.45 1.58
N HIS A 147 -9.57 6.43 1.90
CA HIS A 147 -9.41 7.27 3.08
C HIS A 147 -10.06 6.58 4.28
N VAL A 148 -9.32 6.51 5.40
CA VAL A 148 -9.77 5.95 6.66
C VAL A 148 -9.50 6.92 7.79
N SER A 149 -10.50 7.15 8.63
CA SER A 149 -10.37 7.98 9.82
C SER A 149 -10.41 7.12 11.07
N GLN A 150 -9.67 7.53 12.11
CA GLN A 150 -9.87 6.99 13.45
C GLN A 150 -11.35 7.18 13.84
N GLY A 151 -11.96 6.12 14.35
CA GLY A 151 -13.38 6.12 14.73
C GLY A 151 -14.35 5.66 13.64
N ASP A 152 -13.91 5.41 12.40
CA ASP A 152 -14.81 4.91 11.35
C ASP A 152 -15.34 3.50 11.68
N ASP A 153 -16.64 3.27 11.48
CA ASP A 153 -17.30 1.96 11.64
C ASP A 153 -16.96 1.01 10.48
N TRP A 154 -15.71 0.57 10.38
CA TRP A 154 -15.25 -0.28 9.29
C TRP A 154 -15.42 -1.77 9.53
N PHE A 155 -15.47 -2.17 10.79
CA PHE A 155 -15.39 -3.56 11.18
C PHE A 155 -16.72 -4.01 11.79
N MET A 156 -16.95 -5.30 11.73
CA MET A 156 -18.08 -5.94 12.39
C MET A 156 -17.64 -7.25 13.01
N ILE A 157 -18.32 -7.62 14.10
CA ILE A 157 -18.22 -8.94 14.70
C ILE A 157 -19.63 -9.51 14.87
N SER A 158 -19.82 -10.75 14.43
CA SER A 158 -21.02 -11.55 14.71
C SER A 158 -20.64 -12.65 15.70
N PHE A 159 -21.52 -13.01 16.61
CA PHE A 159 -21.24 -14.02 17.63
C PHE A 159 -22.10 -15.25 17.36
N ALA A 160 -21.56 -16.44 17.62
CA ALA A 160 -22.32 -17.67 17.60
C ALA A 160 -22.06 -18.46 18.88
N GLY A 161 -23.11 -18.96 19.51
CA GLY A 161 -22.97 -19.89 20.62
C GLY A 161 -22.54 -21.27 20.14
N LEU A 162 -21.71 -21.92 20.94
CA LEU A 162 -21.25 -23.30 20.76
C LEU A 162 -22.34 -24.28 21.23
N ASP A 163 -22.17 -25.58 21.00
CA ASP A 163 -23.05 -26.59 21.59
C ASP A 163 -22.86 -26.74 23.11
N ARG A 164 -21.68 -26.34 23.62
CA ARG A 164 -21.32 -26.28 25.04
C ARG A 164 -20.16 -25.33 25.28
N ALA A 165 -19.93 -24.96 26.54
CA ALA A 165 -18.70 -24.26 26.92
C ALA A 165 -17.47 -25.11 26.57
N SER A 166 -16.50 -24.49 25.89
CA SER A 166 -15.27 -25.16 25.52
C SER A 166 -14.40 -25.41 26.76
N GLY A 167 -14.02 -26.67 26.99
CA GLY A 167 -13.00 -27.02 27.98
C GLY A 167 -11.58 -26.60 27.58
N ARG A 168 -11.37 -26.16 26.33
CA ARG A 168 -10.10 -25.63 25.82
C ARG A 168 -10.32 -24.23 25.26
N VAL A 169 -10.01 -23.23 26.08
CA VAL A 169 -10.06 -21.82 25.69
C VAL A 169 -8.69 -21.33 25.24
N ARG A 170 -8.67 -20.24 24.48
CA ARG A 170 -7.44 -19.58 24.09
C ARG A 170 -6.72 -19.02 25.33
N GLU A 171 -5.48 -19.47 25.54
CA GLU A 171 -4.62 -18.97 26.64
C GLU A 171 -3.75 -17.78 26.22
N LYS A 172 -3.44 -17.68 24.94
CA LYS A 172 -2.58 -16.61 24.42
C LYS A 172 -3.31 -15.26 24.55
N PRO A 173 -2.64 -14.20 25.04
CA PRO A 173 -3.25 -12.88 25.13
C PRO A 173 -3.69 -12.39 23.74
N GLY A 174 -4.73 -11.55 23.72
CA GLY A 174 -5.09 -10.79 22.52
C GLY A 174 -4.15 -9.60 22.33
N PHE A 175 -4.49 -8.74 21.37
CA PHE A 175 -3.67 -7.58 21.04
C PHE A 175 -4.06 -6.36 21.85
N ASP A 176 -3.07 -5.56 22.26
CA ASP A 176 -3.27 -4.20 22.76
C ASP A 176 -2.68 -3.14 21.82
N SER A 177 -1.84 -3.58 20.88
CA SER A 177 -1.24 -2.75 19.84
C SER A 177 -0.88 -3.62 18.64
N ILE A 178 -0.63 -3.01 17.48
CA ILE A 178 -0.13 -3.70 16.30
C ILE A 178 1.27 -4.25 16.63
N PRO A 179 1.46 -5.59 16.63
CA PRO A 179 2.74 -6.20 16.95
C PRO A 179 3.75 -6.04 15.80
N SER A 180 5.02 -5.81 16.14
CA SER A 180 6.12 -5.68 15.16
C SER A 180 6.32 -6.92 14.29
N SER A 181 5.93 -8.10 14.78
CA SER A 181 5.97 -9.36 14.03
C SER A 181 5.07 -9.36 12.79
N LEU A 182 3.97 -8.59 12.79
CA LEU A 182 3.10 -8.43 11.63
C LEU A 182 3.63 -7.39 10.63
N LEU A 183 4.53 -6.50 11.07
CA LEU A 183 5.11 -5.45 10.23
C LEU A 183 6.29 -5.96 9.40
N SER A 184 7.13 -6.81 10.00
CA SER A 184 8.40 -7.27 9.41
C SER A 184 8.25 -7.98 8.05
N PRO A 185 7.23 -8.83 7.81
CA PRO A 185 7.01 -9.42 6.49
C PRO A 185 6.56 -8.41 5.42
N LEU A 186 5.98 -7.29 5.85
CA LEU A 186 5.34 -6.30 4.98
C LEU A 186 6.18 -5.03 4.79
N SER A 187 7.33 -4.92 5.46
CA SER A 187 8.24 -3.77 5.34
C SER A 187 9.12 -3.80 4.07
N GLY A 188 9.08 -4.90 3.31
CA GLY A 188 9.70 -5.00 2.00
C GLY A 188 8.90 -4.26 0.91
N GLN A 189 9.54 -3.98 -0.23
CA GLN A 189 8.83 -3.38 -1.37
C GLN A 189 7.82 -4.40 -1.93
N VAL A 190 6.53 -4.14 -1.78
CA VAL A 190 5.49 -4.92 -2.45
C VAL A 190 5.39 -4.40 -3.89
N LEU A 191 5.77 -5.22 -4.88
CA LEU A 191 5.48 -4.91 -6.28
C LEU A 191 3.97 -5.07 -6.48
N THR A 192 3.31 -3.98 -6.85
CA THR A 192 1.88 -3.94 -7.13
C THR A 192 1.68 -3.67 -8.62
N LEU A 193 0.53 -4.04 -9.19
CA LEU A 193 0.24 -3.76 -10.61
C LEU A 193 0.37 -2.27 -10.94
N LYS A 194 -0.19 -1.40 -10.09
CA LYS A 194 -0.02 0.05 -10.19
C LYS A 194 1.45 0.48 -10.10
N GLY A 195 2.22 -0.13 -9.20
CA GLY A 195 3.66 0.14 -9.09
C GLY A 195 4.47 -0.33 -10.30
N VAL A 196 3.99 -1.34 -11.05
CA VAL A 196 4.58 -1.75 -12.33
C VAL A 196 4.24 -0.72 -13.41
N ASP A 197 2.99 -0.29 -13.49
CA ASP A 197 2.51 0.73 -14.43
C ASP A 197 3.30 2.05 -14.30
N THR A 198 3.40 2.59 -13.08
CA THR A 198 4.23 3.79 -12.82
C THR A 198 5.69 3.60 -13.22
N LYS A 199 6.24 2.40 -13.01
CA LYS A 199 7.63 2.11 -13.39
C LYS A 199 7.80 1.99 -14.91
N ILE A 200 6.77 1.57 -15.64
CA ILE A 200 6.75 1.58 -17.10
C ILE A 200 6.80 3.03 -17.58
N ASP A 201 5.94 3.90 -17.06
CA ASP A 201 5.90 5.33 -17.42
C ASP A 201 7.24 6.02 -17.14
N GLU A 202 7.81 5.83 -15.93
CA GLU A 202 9.13 6.38 -15.57
C GLU A 202 10.25 5.86 -16.49
N THR A 203 10.14 4.60 -16.94
CA THR A 203 11.11 4.00 -17.85
C THR A 203 10.96 4.56 -19.27
N GLU A 204 9.73 4.81 -19.72
CA GLU A 204 9.42 5.44 -21.01
C GLU A 204 9.95 6.88 -21.06
N GLU A 205 9.68 7.69 -20.02
CA GLU A 205 10.21 9.05 -19.92
C GLU A 205 11.75 9.06 -19.97
N ARG A 206 12.40 8.17 -19.20
CA ARG A 206 13.85 8.03 -19.22
C ARG A 206 14.39 7.58 -20.57
N LEU A 207 13.64 6.76 -21.31
CA LEU A 207 14.01 6.33 -22.66
C LEU A 207 13.94 7.51 -23.63
N ILE A 208 12.88 8.32 -23.56
CA ILE A 208 12.70 9.53 -24.37
C ILE A 208 13.81 10.55 -24.07
N GLU A 209 14.15 10.78 -22.81
CA GLU A 209 15.25 11.67 -22.44
C GLU A 209 16.59 11.20 -23.03
N ARG A 210 16.87 9.89 -22.97
CA ARG A 210 18.08 9.31 -23.57
C ARG A 210 18.07 9.40 -25.09
N LEU A 211 16.92 9.19 -25.73
CA LEU A 211 16.77 9.37 -27.18
C LEU A 211 17.07 10.81 -27.59
N HIS A 212 16.49 11.81 -26.91
CA HIS A 212 16.77 13.22 -27.18
C HIS A 212 18.24 13.60 -26.93
N ALA A 213 18.88 13.02 -25.91
CA ALA A 213 20.32 13.22 -25.69
C ALA A 213 21.15 12.66 -26.85
N ILE A 214 20.84 11.43 -27.29
CA ILE A 214 21.50 10.78 -28.42
C ILE A 214 21.26 11.55 -29.73
N GLU A 215 20.05 12.05 -29.99
CA GLU A 215 19.73 12.86 -31.16
C GLU A 215 20.51 14.18 -31.18
N ARG A 216 20.66 14.85 -30.03
CA ARG A 216 21.51 16.05 -29.90
C ARG A 216 22.97 15.74 -30.21
N ASP A 217 23.51 14.67 -29.64
CA ASP A 217 24.90 14.26 -29.90
C ASP A 217 25.11 13.89 -31.37
N HIS A 218 24.17 13.18 -31.99
CA HIS A 218 24.21 12.89 -33.43
C HIS A 218 24.10 14.15 -34.28
N THR A 219 23.31 15.14 -33.86
CA THR A 219 23.18 16.41 -34.57
C THR A 219 24.50 17.19 -34.49
N ILE A 220 25.10 17.30 -33.30
CA ILE A 220 26.39 17.95 -33.10
C ILE A 220 27.49 17.28 -33.92
N THR A 221 27.57 15.94 -33.88
CA THR A 221 28.57 15.18 -34.65
C THR A 221 28.38 15.34 -36.16
N ARG A 222 27.14 15.32 -36.67
CA ARG A 222 26.85 15.59 -38.08
C ARG A 222 27.28 16.99 -38.50
N TRP A 223 26.94 18.02 -37.73
CA TRP A 223 27.36 19.40 -38.04
C TRP A 223 28.87 19.60 -37.95
N ALA A 224 29.52 19.01 -36.95
CA ALA A 224 30.98 19.04 -36.84
C ALA A 224 31.65 18.37 -38.04
N ALA A 225 31.15 17.20 -38.47
CA ALA A 225 31.66 16.51 -39.66
C ALA A 225 31.46 17.34 -40.93
N LEU A 226 30.30 17.98 -41.09
CA LEU A 226 30.04 18.89 -42.22
C LEU A 226 30.98 20.10 -42.22
N LEU A 227 31.24 20.71 -41.06
CA LEU A 227 32.19 21.83 -40.92
C LEU A 227 33.62 21.41 -41.26
N VAL A 228 34.06 20.24 -40.79
CA VAL A 228 35.39 19.68 -41.12
C VAL A 228 35.49 19.41 -42.62
N LEU A 229 34.46 18.80 -43.22
CA LEU A 229 34.43 18.53 -44.66
C LEU A 229 34.48 19.83 -45.48
N ALA A 230 33.73 20.85 -45.09
CA ALA A 230 33.75 22.16 -45.75
C ALA A 230 35.14 22.83 -45.65
N ALA A 231 35.80 22.74 -44.49
CA ALA A 231 37.16 23.26 -44.30
C ALA A 231 38.18 22.54 -45.19
N LEU A 232 38.09 21.21 -45.33
CA LEU A 232 38.96 20.43 -46.21
C LEU A 232 38.77 20.83 -47.69
N ILE A 233 37.52 21.00 -48.14
CA ILE A 233 37.22 21.46 -49.50
C ILE A 233 37.81 22.85 -49.75
N ALA A 234 37.62 23.80 -48.82
CA ALA A 234 38.17 25.15 -48.94
C ALA A 234 39.71 25.16 -49.02
N LEU A 235 40.39 24.31 -48.24
CA LEU A 235 41.84 24.16 -48.28
C LEU A 235 42.32 23.57 -49.61
N GLY A 236 41.58 22.59 -50.16
CA GLY A 236 41.83 22.02 -51.48
C GLY A 236 41.69 23.03 -52.62
N VAL A 237 40.64 23.86 -52.60
CA VAL A 237 40.44 24.93 -53.58
C VAL A 237 41.58 25.96 -53.48
N ARG A 238 41.95 26.38 -52.27
CA ARG A 238 43.03 27.36 -52.05
C ARG A 238 44.39 26.85 -52.55
N THR A 239 44.69 25.57 -52.35
CA THR A 239 45.94 24.98 -52.83
C THR A 239 45.97 24.87 -54.36
N CYS A 240 44.84 24.54 -55.00
CA CYS A 240 44.70 24.53 -56.46
C CYS A 240 44.81 25.92 -57.09
N THR A 241 44.19 26.95 -56.50
CA THR A 241 44.27 28.32 -57.05
C THR A 241 45.67 28.92 -56.91
N THR A 242 46.38 28.60 -55.82
CA THR A 242 47.76 29.05 -55.62
C THR A 242 48.72 28.39 -56.62
N THR A 243 48.52 27.11 -56.95
CA THR A 243 49.32 26.43 -57.99
C THR A 243 48.98 26.92 -59.39
N ALA A 244 47.72 27.21 -59.70
CA ALA A 244 47.32 27.78 -60.99
C ALA A 244 47.93 29.17 -61.24
N ASN A 245 47.99 30.02 -60.22
CA ASN A 245 48.61 31.35 -60.34
C ASN A 245 50.15 31.30 -60.44
N ALA A 246 50.79 30.23 -59.98
CA ALA A 246 52.23 30.02 -60.15
C ALA A 246 52.63 29.54 -61.56
N ALA A 247 51.67 29.12 -62.39
CA ALA A 247 51.91 28.50 -63.69
C ALA A 247 51.82 29.47 -64.89
N VAL A 248 51.71 30.79 -64.68
CA VAL A 248 51.75 31.79 -65.76
C VAL A 248 53.19 32.26 -65.97
N PRO A 249 53.89 31.88 -67.07
CA PRO A 249 55.23 32.40 -67.33
C PRO A 249 55.16 33.85 -67.83
N ALA A 250 56.02 34.71 -67.29
CA ALA A 250 56.24 36.05 -67.77
C ALA A 250 56.77 36.01 -69.22
N GLN A 251 56.01 36.53 -70.18
CA GLN A 251 56.53 36.78 -71.53
C GLN A 251 57.48 37.99 -71.48
N THR A 252 58.75 37.73 -71.75
CA THR A 252 59.79 38.72 -72.06
C THR A 252 59.53 39.35 -73.42
N VAL A 253 59.41 40.68 -73.48
CA VAL A 253 59.40 41.45 -74.73
C VAL A 253 60.78 42.10 -74.89
N HIS A 254 61.51 41.71 -75.93
CA HIS A 254 62.79 42.28 -76.34
C HIS A 254 62.58 43.62 -77.09
N GLU A 255 63.13 44.69 -76.53
CA GLU A 255 64.08 45.66 -77.14
C GLU A 255 63.94 46.04 -78.63
N VAL A 256 63.93 47.36 -78.93
CA VAL A 256 64.83 48.01 -79.92
C VAL A 256 64.84 49.54 -79.67
N GLN A 257 66.04 50.08 -79.48
CA GLN A 257 66.42 51.49 -79.54
C GLN A 257 66.81 51.87 -80.98
N PRO A 258 66.68 53.14 -81.38
CA PRO A 258 67.70 53.69 -82.28
C PRO A 258 68.24 55.04 -81.84
N ASP A 259 69.54 55.21 -82.08
CA ASP A 259 70.32 56.44 -81.95
C ASP A 259 69.93 57.48 -83.01
N ALA A 260 69.83 58.75 -82.58
CA ALA A 260 70.61 59.90 -83.07
C ALA A 260 70.34 61.12 -82.18
#